data_AF-A0A7V6PA52-F1
#
_entry.id   AF-A0A7V6PA52-F1
#
_cell.length_a   1.000
_cell.length_b   1.000
_cell.length_c   1.000
_cell.angle_alpha   90.00
_cell.angle_beta   90.00
_cell.angle_gamma   90.00
#
_symmetry.space_group_name_H-M   'P 1'
#
loop_
_entity.id
_entity.type
_entity.pdbx_description
1 polymer ?
#
loop_
_entity_poly.entity_id
_entity_poly.type
_entity_poly.pdbx_seq_one_letter_code
_entity_poly.pdbx_strand_id
1 'polypeptide(L)'
;MTAVYQFNAAIVRTPGRSVVNGLRADDRGNPTYEGVREEHEAYVQALRNAGVEVTVLPPMEVFPDSIFVEDPALVFHEGAVLLRPGAPSRVGETAEIEPVLRSLFENVVSLPSPGFADGGDVLATPKVVMIGLSARTDKSGAEGLQAALAGLGHAAEIVETPKGVLHFKTDCSLLDEETVL
;
A
#
# COMPACT_ATOMS: atom_id res chain seq x y z
N MET A 1 -5.30 23.55 6.50
CA MET A 1 -5.40 22.13 6.12
C MET A 1 -3.98 21.65 5.89
N THR A 2 -3.61 20.50 6.43
CA THR A 2 -2.31 19.85 6.15
C THR A 2 -2.32 19.38 4.69
N ALA A 3 -1.23 19.56 3.95
CA ALA A 3 -1.17 19.12 2.55
C ALA A 3 -1.23 17.59 2.47
N VAL A 4 -1.77 17.05 1.36
CA VAL A 4 -1.97 15.60 1.17
C VAL A 4 -0.65 14.79 1.15
N TYR A 5 0.48 15.45 0.91
CA TYR A 5 1.83 14.85 0.92
C TYR A 5 2.61 15.12 2.21
N GLN A 6 2.04 15.85 3.17
CA GLN A 6 2.71 16.09 4.45
C GLN A 6 2.41 14.94 5.42
N PHE A 7 3.40 14.07 5.59
CA PHE A 7 3.33 12.94 6.51
C PHE A 7 4.20 13.17 7.74
N ASN A 8 3.74 12.71 8.90
CA ASN A 8 4.49 12.73 10.16
C ASN A 8 4.99 11.33 10.56
N ALA A 9 4.39 10.27 10.03
CA ALA A 9 4.74 8.89 10.34
C ALA A 9 4.73 7.99 9.10
N ALA A 10 5.51 6.92 9.14
CA ALA A 10 5.55 5.86 8.14
C ALA A 10 5.64 4.49 8.83
N ILE A 11 4.98 3.50 8.22
CA ILE A 11 5.11 2.09 8.59
C ILE A 11 5.90 1.42 7.48
N VAL A 12 6.94 0.68 7.83
CA VAL A 12 7.74 -0.13 6.92
C VAL A 12 7.92 -1.52 7.51
N ARG A 13 8.29 -2.50 6.70
CA ARG A 13 8.60 -3.85 7.19
C ARG A 13 9.97 -4.31 6.71
N THR A 14 10.78 -4.77 7.66
CA THR A 14 12.08 -5.37 7.38
C THR A 14 11.92 -6.51 6.37
N PRO A 15 12.72 -6.59 5.30
CA PRO A 15 12.65 -7.71 4.36
C PRO A 15 13.03 -9.04 5.05
N GLY A 16 12.22 -10.08 4.82
CA GLY A 16 12.61 -11.46 5.13
C GLY A 16 13.65 -11.98 4.12
N ARG A 17 14.36 -13.05 4.46
CA ARG A 17 15.27 -13.74 3.52
C ARG A 17 14.51 -14.30 2.33
N SER A 18 13.25 -14.66 2.51
CA SER A 18 12.37 -15.14 1.45
C SER A 18 12.03 -14.09 0.38
N VAL A 19 12.37 -12.81 0.57
CA VAL A 19 12.12 -11.72 -0.41
C VAL A 19 12.70 -12.00 -1.81
N VAL A 20 13.74 -12.82 -1.89
CA VAL A 20 14.32 -13.27 -3.16
C VAL A 20 13.32 -14.08 -4.02
N ASN A 21 12.27 -14.61 -3.39
CA ASN A 21 11.18 -15.37 -4.01
C ASN A 21 9.88 -14.56 -4.18
N GLY A 22 9.92 -13.23 -3.99
CA GLY A 22 8.76 -12.36 -4.19
C GLY A 22 8.22 -12.39 -5.61
N LEU A 23 6.95 -11.99 -5.77
CA LEU A 23 6.28 -11.94 -7.07
C LEU A 23 6.95 -10.90 -7.99
N ARG A 24 7.01 -11.21 -9.29
CA ARG A 24 7.62 -10.34 -10.31
C ARG A 24 6.73 -10.27 -11.54
N ALA A 25 6.65 -9.09 -12.16
CA ALA A 25 6.03 -8.92 -13.47
C ALA A 25 6.97 -9.36 -14.60
N ASP A 26 8.25 -8.98 -14.50
CA ASP A 26 9.32 -9.35 -15.42
C ASP A 26 10.39 -10.19 -14.71
N ASP A 27 10.81 -11.30 -15.31
CA ASP A 27 11.97 -12.06 -14.84
C ASP A 27 13.27 -11.48 -15.41
N ARG A 28 14.04 -10.81 -14.55
CA ARG A 28 15.39 -10.29 -14.85
C ARG A 28 16.46 -10.85 -13.90
N GLY A 29 16.15 -11.98 -13.26
CA GLY A 29 16.94 -12.56 -12.18
C GLY A 29 16.46 -12.15 -10.79
N ASN A 30 16.80 -12.98 -9.80
CA ASN A 30 16.45 -12.72 -8.41
C ASN A 30 17.39 -11.68 -7.79
N PRO A 31 16.86 -10.77 -6.94
CA PRO A 31 17.69 -9.91 -6.13
C PRO A 31 18.42 -10.74 -5.08
N THR A 32 19.51 -10.20 -4.55
CA THR A 32 20.15 -10.77 -3.36
C THR A 32 19.45 -10.25 -2.11
N TYR A 33 19.36 -11.08 -1.08
CA TYR A 33 18.82 -10.64 0.22
C TYR A 33 19.61 -9.47 0.77
N GLU A 34 20.94 -9.53 0.68
CA GLU A 34 21.84 -8.49 1.15
C GLU A 34 21.60 -7.16 0.44
N GLY A 35 21.39 -7.18 -0.88
CA GLY A 35 21.09 -5.98 -1.67
C GLY A 35 19.76 -5.35 -1.28
N VAL A 36 18.69 -6.16 -1.19
CA VAL A 36 17.36 -5.66 -0.77
C VAL A 36 17.41 -5.09 0.65
N ARG A 37 18.14 -5.74 1.57
CA ARG A 37 18.31 -5.25 2.93
C ARG A 37 19.02 -3.89 2.95
N GLU A 38 20.11 -3.73 2.20
CA GLU A 38 20.87 -2.48 2.13
C GLU A 38 20.04 -1.34 1.52
N GLU A 39 19.30 -1.59 0.44
CA GLU A 39 18.39 -0.61 -0.16
C GLU A 39 17.25 -0.23 0.79
N HIS A 40 16.66 -1.20 1.48
CA HIS A 40 15.62 -0.95 2.47
C HIS A 40 16.14 -0.12 3.66
N GLU A 41 17.34 -0.41 4.16
CA GLU A 41 17.98 0.41 5.20
C GLU A 41 18.19 1.86 4.75
N ALA A 42 18.62 2.06 3.50
CA ALA A 42 18.75 3.39 2.91
C ALA A 42 17.39 4.11 2.76
N TYR A 43 16.35 3.40 2.32
CA TYR A 43 14.97 3.92 2.22
C TYR A 43 14.44 4.38 3.58
N VAL A 44 14.61 3.57 4.63
CA VAL A 44 14.22 3.93 5.99
C VAL A 44 14.98 5.16 6.50
N GLN A 45 16.27 5.26 6.18
CA GLN A 45 17.05 6.44 6.56
C GLN A 45 16.58 7.70 5.80
N ALA A 46 16.21 7.57 4.53
CA ALA A 46 15.66 8.68 3.75
C ALA A 46 14.36 9.21 4.35
N LEU A 47 13.44 8.32 4.75
CA LEU A 47 12.19 8.71 5.45
C LEU A 47 12.47 9.46 6.75
N ARG A 48 13.41 8.97 7.57
CA ARG A 48 13.82 9.64 8.81
C ARG A 48 14.44 11.01 8.55
N ASN A 49 15.28 11.13 7.52
CA ASN A 49 15.90 12.39 7.13
C ASN A 49 14.86 13.42 6.62
N ALA A 50 13.75 12.94 6.07
CA ALA A 50 12.59 13.77 5.71
C ALA A 50 11.76 14.22 6.93
N GLY A 51 12.12 13.82 8.15
CA GLY A 51 11.46 14.21 9.39
C GLY A 51 10.27 13.32 9.79
N VAL A 52 10.12 12.17 9.15
CA VAL A 52 9.01 11.23 9.42
C VAL A 52 9.40 10.24 10.51
N GLU A 53 8.50 9.98 11.46
CA GLU A 53 8.66 8.91 12.44
C GLU A 53 8.43 7.54 11.80
N VAL A 54 9.43 6.67 11.82
CA VAL A 54 9.36 5.38 11.10
C VAL A 54 9.19 4.22 12.07
N THR A 55 8.03 3.56 12.00
CA THR A 55 7.76 2.27 12.65
C THR A 55 8.24 1.13 11.76
N VAL A 56 9.26 0.40 12.21
CA VAL A 56 9.84 -0.74 11.47
C VAL A 56 9.31 -2.06 12.02
N LEU A 57 8.50 -2.75 11.24
CA LEU A 57 7.95 -4.06 11.58
C LEU A 57 8.96 -5.19 11.35
N PRO A 58 8.87 -6.30 12.11
CA PRO A 58 9.73 -7.46 11.92
C PRO A 58 9.47 -8.17 10.58
N PRO A 59 10.46 -8.89 10.04
CA PRO A 59 10.30 -9.63 8.78
C PRO A 59 9.32 -10.79 8.93
N MET A 60 8.73 -11.22 7.81
CA MET A 60 7.84 -12.39 7.75
C MET A 60 8.30 -13.36 6.66
N GLU A 61 9.02 -14.42 7.05
CA GLU A 61 9.58 -15.38 6.07
C GLU A 61 8.50 -16.11 5.26
N VAL A 62 7.30 -16.29 5.84
CA VAL A 62 6.16 -16.93 5.17
C VAL A 62 5.55 -16.08 4.06
N PHE A 63 5.83 -14.77 4.03
CA PHE A 63 5.32 -13.80 3.05
C PHE A 63 6.50 -13.09 2.37
N PRO A 64 7.01 -13.63 1.23
CA PRO A 64 8.12 -13.03 0.48
C PRO A 64 7.94 -11.55 0.14
N ASP A 65 6.71 -11.15 -0.15
CA ASP A 65 6.35 -9.79 -0.58
C ASP A 65 5.97 -8.85 0.58
N SER A 66 6.09 -9.30 1.84
CA SER A 66 5.63 -8.54 3.02
C SER A 66 6.36 -7.22 3.28
N ILE A 67 7.48 -6.98 2.61
CA ILE A 67 8.14 -5.68 2.55
C ILE A 67 7.21 -4.60 1.95
N PHE A 68 6.30 -4.97 1.05
CA PHE A 68 5.35 -4.07 0.38
C PHE A 68 4.09 -3.85 1.23
N VAL A 69 4.26 -3.16 2.36
CA VAL A 69 3.18 -2.87 3.33
C VAL A 69 2.07 -1.94 2.81
N GLU A 70 2.25 -1.37 1.62
CA GLU A 70 1.24 -0.54 0.94
C GLU A 70 0.02 -1.35 0.49
N ASP A 71 0.22 -2.60 0.05
CA ASP A 71 -0.88 -3.38 -0.52
C ASP A 71 -1.91 -3.92 0.48
N PRO A 72 -1.56 -4.36 1.70
CA PRO A 72 -2.55 -4.86 2.65
C PRO A 72 -3.37 -3.77 3.36
N ALA A 73 -3.00 -2.48 3.28
CA ALA A 73 -3.75 -1.43 3.96
C ALA A 73 -3.52 -0.02 3.39
N LEU A 74 -4.53 0.84 3.55
CA LEU A 74 -4.43 2.29 3.35
C LEU A 74 -4.58 3.02 4.67
N VAL A 75 -3.90 4.15 4.82
CA VAL A 75 -4.01 5.02 6.00
C VAL A 75 -4.33 6.45 5.58
N PHE A 76 -5.17 7.10 6.39
CA PHE A 76 -5.58 8.50 6.29
C PHE A 76 -5.51 9.14 7.68
N HIS A 77 -5.74 10.44 7.76
CA HIS A 77 -5.77 11.12 9.05
C HIS A 77 -6.88 10.58 9.96
N GLU A 78 -8.03 10.22 9.37
CA GLU A 78 -9.23 9.79 10.07
C GLU A 78 -9.21 8.30 10.48
N GLY A 79 -8.31 7.50 9.91
CA GLY A 79 -8.29 6.05 10.14
C GLY A 79 -7.55 5.24 9.08
N ALA A 80 -7.76 3.93 9.11
CA ALA A 80 -7.14 2.99 8.18
C ALA A 80 -8.18 2.05 7.55
N VAL A 81 -7.91 1.62 6.32
CA VAL A 81 -8.67 0.59 5.61
C VAL A 81 -7.79 -0.64 5.43
N LEU A 82 -8.18 -1.76 6.04
CA LEU A 82 -7.59 -3.08 5.81
C LEU A 82 -8.07 -3.60 4.45
N LEU A 83 -7.13 -3.84 3.54
CA LEU A 83 -7.42 -4.30 2.19
C LEU A 83 -7.42 -5.83 2.09
N ARG A 84 -7.76 -6.34 0.91
CA ARG A 84 -7.76 -7.78 0.60
C ARG A 84 -6.89 -7.99 -0.63
N PRO A 85 -5.58 -8.27 -0.46
CA PRO A 85 -4.68 -8.39 -1.59
C PRO A 85 -5.15 -9.43 -2.61
N GLY A 86 -5.07 -9.10 -3.90
CA GLY A 86 -5.52 -9.96 -4.99
C GLY A 86 -4.62 -11.18 -5.22
N ALA A 87 -3.35 -11.11 -4.79
CA ALA A 87 -2.42 -12.23 -4.90
C ALA A 87 -2.64 -13.26 -3.76
N PRO A 88 -2.93 -14.55 -4.07
CA PRO A 88 -3.21 -15.56 -3.04
C PRO A 88 -2.10 -15.74 -2.01
N SER A 89 -0.83 -15.57 -2.40
CA SER A 89 0.32 -15.64 -1.49
C SER A 89 0.38 -14.50 -0.47
N ARG A 90 -0.38 -13.41 -0.70
CA ARG A 90 -0.33 -12.17 0.10
C ARG A 90 -1.58 -11.92 0.94
N VAL A 91 -2.65 -12.70 0.76
CA VAL A 91 -3.93 -12.52 1.47
C VAL A 91 -3.77 -12.49 2.99
N GLY A 92 -2.81 -13.26 3.53
CA GLY A 92 -2.54 -13.31 4.97
C GLY A 92 -1.85 -12.07 5.53
N GLU A 93 -1.24 -11.21 4.71
CA GLU A 93 -0.49 -10.04 5.16
C GLU A 93 -1.38 -9.01 5.87
N THR A 94 -2.66 -8.90 5.47
CA THR A 94 -3.63 -8.00 6.13
C THR A 94 -3.81 -8.32 7.61
N ALA A 95 -3.88 -9.61 7.95
CA ALA A 95 -4.04 -10.03 9.35
C ALA A 95 -2.81 -9.68 10.21
N GLU A 96 -1.63 -9.60 9.58
CA GLU A 96 -0.36 -9.31 10.25
C GLU A 96 -0.12 -7.80 10.47
N ILE A 97 -0.75 -6.94 9.66
CA ILE A 97 -0.66 -5.49 9.83
C ILE A 97 -1.82 -4.92 10.66
N GLU A 98 -2.96 -5.61 10.74
CA GLU A 98 -4.14 -5.17 11.47
C GLU A 98 -3.87 -4.78 12.94
N PRO A 99 -3.15 -5.57 13.76
CA PRO A 99 -2.88 -5.20 15.14
C PRO A 99 -2.07 -3.90 15.27
N VAL A 100 -1.17 -3.65 14.32
CA VAL A 100 -0.38 -2.42 14.27
C VAL A 100 -1.30 -1.23 14.01
N LEU A 101 -2.15 -1.32 12.99
CA LEU A 101 -3.08 -0.26 12.64
C LEU A 101 -4.09 0.03 13.75
N ARG A 102 -4.62 -1.01 14.42
CA ARG A 102 -5.52 -0.84 15.57
C ARG A 102 -4.86 -0.21 16.80
N SER A 103 -3.53 -0.24 16.90
CA SER A 103 -2.81 0.48 17.94
C SER A 103 -2.54 1.95 17.61
N LEU A 104 -2.60 2.30 16.31
CA LEU A 104 -2.34 3.65 15.81
C LEU A 104 -3.63 4.46 15.52
N PHE A 105 -4.72 3.79 15.18
CA PHE A 105 -5.97 4.41 14.76
C PHE A 105 -7.16 3.85 15.55
N GLU A 106 -8.04 4.75 15.99
CA GLU A 106 -9.33 4.36 16.59
C GLU A 106 -10.28 3.76 15.54
N ASN A 107 -10.22 4.28 14.31
CA ASN A 107 -11.08 3.87 13.21
C ASN A 107 -10.31 3.01 12.21
N VAL A 108 -10.42 1.69 12.35
CA VAL A 108 -9.87 0.71 11.41
C VAL A 108 -11.01 -0.11 10.83
N VAL A 109 -11.27 0.10 9.55
CA VAL A 109 -12.33 -0.60 8.80
C VAL A 109 -11.72 -1.63 7.85
N SER A 110 -12.49 -2.65 7.48
CA SER A 110 -12.07 -3.65 6.50
C SER A 110 -12.76 -3.44 5.16
N LEU A 111 -12.07 -3.80 4.09
CA LEU A 111 -12.66 -3.90 2.76
C LEU A 111 -13.89 -4.82 2.80
N PRO A 112 -15.07 -4.35 2.39
CA PRO A 112 -16.26 -5.19 2.29
C PRO A 112 -16.04 -6.42 1.39
N SER A 113 -16.81 -7.49 1.65
CA SER A 113 -16.88 -8.65 0.76
C SER A 113 -18.02 -8.47 -0.25
N PRO A 114 -17.91 -9.00 -1.48
CA PRO A 114 -16.75 -9.68 -2.08
C PRO A 114 -15.76 -8.70 -2.75
N GLY A 115 -14.63 -9.19 -3.25
CA GLY A 115 -13.71 -8.43 -4.12
C GLY A 115 -12.29 -8.31 -3.57
N PHE A 116 -11.38 -7.80 -4.38
CA PHE A 116 -9.96 -7.64 -4.03
C PHE A 116 -9.50 -6.22 -4.31
N ALA A 117 -8.57 -5.72 -3.51
CA ALA A 117 -7.94 -4.43 -3.71
C ALA A 117 -6.52 -4.46 -3.14
N ASP A 118 -5.56 -3.94 -3.90
CA ASP A 118 -4.18 -3.70 -3.49
C ASP A 118 -3.97 -2.18 -3.38
N GLY A 119 -3.33 -1.71 -2.31
CA GLY A 119 -3.06 -0.28 -2.10
C GLY A 119 -2.16 0.35 -3.17
N GLY A 120 -1.37 -0.45 -3.90
CA GLY A 120 -0.66 0.00 -5.10
C GLY A 120 -1.57 0.56 -6.19
N ASP A 121 -2.85 0.14 -6.25
CA ASP A 121 -3.83 0.66 -7.21
C ASP A 121 -4.51 1.97 -6.79
N VAL A 122 -4.12 2.53 -5.65
CA VAL A 122 -4.83 3.65 -5.04
C VAL A 122 -3.96 4.88 -4.97
N LEU A 123 -4.42 5.96 -5.61
CA LEU A 123 -3.77 7.27 -5.61
C LEU A 123 -4.66 8.28 -4.88
N ALA A 124 -4.25 8.68 -3.68
CA ALA A 124 -4.90 9.76 -2.95
C ALA A 124 -4.44 11.11 -3.51
N THR A 125 -5.38 11.98 -3.88
CA THR A 125 -5.13 13.36 -4.30
C THR A 125 -5.80 14.34 -3.32
N PRO A 126 -5.54 15.65 -3.39
CA PRO A 126 -6.21 16.61 -2.50
C PRO A 126 -7.74 16.65 -2.65
N LYS A 127 -8.29 16.15 -3.77
CA LYS A 127 -9.73 16.23 -4.09
C LYS A 127 -10.45 14.89 -4.00
N VAL A 128 -9.81 13.83 -4.47
CA VAL A 128 -10.41 12.52 -4.64
C VAL A 128 -9.35 11.42 -4.51
N VAL A 129 -9.77 10.26 -4.00
CA VAL A 129 -8.97 9.04 -4.04
C VAL A 129 -9.31 8.28 -5.33
N MET A 130 -8.34 8.13 -6.22
CA MET A 130 -8.50 7.34 -7.44
C MET A 130 -8.20 5.87 -7.16
N ILE A 131 -9.08 4.98 -7.57
CA ILE A 131 -8.97 3.53 -7.41
C ILE A 131 -8.87 2.90 -8.80
N GLY A 132 -7.67 2.47 -9.18
CA GLY A 132 -7.44 1.81 -10.46
C GLY A 132 -7.95 0.38 -10.48
N LEU A 133 -8.67 0.02 -11.54
CA LEU A 133 -8.98 -1.39 -11.82
C LEU A 133 -7.76 -2.09 -12.40
N SER A 134 -7.38 -3.23 -11.84
CA SER A 134 -6.17 -3.97 -12.26
C SER A 134 -6.37 -5.48 -12.16
N ALA A 135 -5.30 -6.26 -12.38
CA ALA A 135 -5.32 -7.69 -12.09
C ALA A 135 -5.40 -8.01 -10.58
N ARG A 136 -5.21 -7.00 -9.72
CA ARG A 136 -5.17 -7.10 -8.26
C ARG A 136 -6.35 -6.42 -7.59
N THR A 137 -6.86 -5.36 -8.19
CA THR A 137 -8.05 -4.64 -7.75
C THR A 137 -9.20 -4.85 -8.72
N ASP A 138 -10.17 -5.69 -8.31
CA ASP A 138 -11.35 -5.97 -9.13
C ASP A 138 -12.47 -4.95 -8.90
N LYS A 139 -13.49 -4.96 -9.78
CA LYS A 139 -14.58 -3.99 -9.69
C LYS A 139 -15.33 -4.04 -8.35
N SER A 140 -15.55 -5.25 -7.82
CA SER A 140 -16.25 -5.42 -6.54
C SER A 140 -15.44 -4.85 -5.38
N GLY A 141 -14.12 -5.06 -5.39
CA GLY A 141 -13.19 -4.52 -4.41
C GLY A 141 -13.07 -3.01 -4.53
N ALA A 142 -13.04 -2.46 -5.75
CA ALA A 142 -13.03 -1.02 -5.97
C ALA A 142 -14.31 -0.34 -5.45
N GLU A 143 -15.49 -0.90 -5.71
CA GLU A 143 -16.77 -0.42 -5.19
C GLU A 143 -16.84 -0.54 -3.65
N GLY A 144 -16.35 -1.66 -3.09
CA GLY A 144 -16.25 -1.84 -1.65
C GLY A 144 -15.28 -0.85 -0.99
N LEU A 145 -14.16 -0.57 -1.63
CA LEU A 145 -13.17 0.39 -1.15
C LEU A 145 -13.72 1.82 -1.22
N GLN A 146 -14.43 2.18 -2.29
CA GLN A 146 -15.12 3.46 -2.41
C GLN A 146 -16.10 3.68 -1.24
N ALA A 147 -16.86 2.65 -0.85
CA ALA A 147 -17.75 2.71 0.29
C ALA A 147 -17.01 2.85 1.63
N ALA A 148 -15.90 2.12 1.82
CA ALA A 148 -15.07 2.23 3.03
C ALA A 148 -14.44 3.63 3.17
N LEU A 149 -13.93 4.19 2.08
CA LEU A 149 -13.36 5.54 2.04
C LEU A 149 -14.41 6.61 2.32
N ALA A 150 -15.63 6.46 1.80
CA ALA A 150 -16.74 7.35 2.13
C ALA A 150 -17.06 7.35 3.63
N GLY A 151 -16.94 6.19 4.29
CA GLY A 151 -17.05 6.07 5.76
C GLY A 151 -15.95 6.80 6.54
N LEU A 152 -14.79 7.03 5.91
CA LEU A 152 -13.69 7.84 6.44
C LEU A 152 -13.77 9.32 5.99
N GLY A 153 -14.80 9.71 5.24
CA GLY A 153 -14.97 11.09 4.75
C GLY A 153 -14.23 11.41 3.45
N HIS A 154 -13.67 10.41 2.77
CA HIS A 154 -12.95 10.59 1.50
C HIS A 154 -13.85 10.28 0.30
N ALA A 155 -13.93 11.21 -0.65
CA ALA A 155 -14.50 10.94 -1.96
C ALA A 155 -13.54 10.05 -2.76
N ALA A 156 -14.07 9.05 -3.46
CA ALA A 156 -13.26 8.17 -4.30
C ALA A 156 -13.91 7.92 -5.66
N GLU A 157 -13.07 7.74 -6.67
CA GLU A 157 -13.45 7.49 -8.06
C GLU A 157 -12.73 6.24 -8.58
N ILE A 158 -13.49 5.39 -9.28
CA ILE A 158 -12.93 4.20 -9.93
C ILE A 158 -12.44 4.59 -11.32
N VAL A 159 -11.19 4.24 -11.64
CA VAL A 159 -10.54 4.61 -12.91
C VAL A 159 -10.03 3.37 -13.64
N GLU A 160 -10.00 3.46 -14.98
CA GLU A 160 -9.40 2.44 -15.83
C GLU A 160 -7.88 2.64 -15.89
N THR A 161 -7.10 1.61 -15.59
CA THR A 161 -5.64 1.70 -15.73
C THR A 161 -5.20 1.38 -17.15
N PRO A 162 -4.07 1.94 -17.63
CA PRO A 162 -3.47 1.52 -18.90
C PRO A 162 -3.22 0.00 -18.95
N LYS A 163 -3.24 -0.58 -20.15
CA LYS A 163 -2.96 -2.02 -20.31
C LYS A 163 -1.49 -2.30 -20.01
N GLY A 164 -1.24 -3.34 -19.22
CA GLY A 164 0.11 -3.87 -18.98
C GLY A 164 0.81 -3.35 -17.71
N VAL A 165 0.16 -2.50 -16.91
CA VAL A 165 0.67 -2.09 -15.60
C VAL A 165 0.33 -3.12 -14.54
N LEU A 166 1.21 -3.30 -13.55
CA LEU A 166 0.94 -4.17 -12.40
C LEU A 166 -0.07 -3.52 -11.45
N HIS A 167 0.16 -2.25 -11.14
CA HIS A 167 -0.72 -1.40 -10.35
C HIS A 167 -0.90 -0.03 -11.00
N PHE A 168 -1.96 0.69 -10.63
CA PHE A 168 -2.18 2.08 -11.06
C PHE A 168 -0.97 2.98 -10.78
N LYS A 169 -0.36 2.87 -9.58
CA LYS A 169 0.85 3.65 -9.22
C LYS A 169 2.16 3.13 -9.83
N THR A 170 2.12 2.09 -10.66
CA THR A 170 3.30 1.71 -11.46
C THR A 170 3.64 2.79 -12.49
N ASP A 171 2.61 3.44 -13.04
CA ASP A 171 2.74 4.46 -14.09
C ASP A 171 2.52 5.89 -13.59
N CYS A 172 2.14 6.08 -12.32
CA CYS A 172 1.91 7.41 -11.79
C CYS A 172 2.19 7.54 -10.28
N SER A 173 2.51 8.75 -9.83
CA SER A 173 2.62 9.07 -8.40
C SER A 173 2.36 10.56 -8.16
N LEU A 174 1.77 10.89 -7.01
CA LEU A 174 1.53 12.28 -6.62
C LEU A 174 2.84 12.89 -6.09
N LEU A 175 3.27 14.01 -6.67
CA LEU A 175 4.44 14.75 -6.21
C LEU A 175 4.04 15.90 -5.27
N ASP A 176 3.00 16.65 -5.64
CA ASP A 176 2.44 17.77 -4.87
C ASP A 176 0.93 17.93 -5.16
N GLU A 177 0.29 19.02 -4.70
CA GLU A 177 -1.16 19.19 -4.87
C GLU A 177 -1.62 19.30 -6.34
N GLU A 178 -0.72 19.66 -7.25
CA GLU A 178 -1.03 19.98 -8.65
C GLU A 178 -0.28 19.09 -9.66
N THR A 179 0.63 18.23 -9.19
CA THR A 179 1.53 17.45 -10.03
C THR A 179 1.40 15.95 -9.78
N VAL A 180 1.06 15.22 -10.85
CA VAL A 180 1.16 13.76 -10.95
C VAL A 180 2.22 13.43 -12.00
N LEU A 181 3.18 12.58 -11.64
CA LEU A 181 4.21 12.05 -12.55
C LEU A 181 3.64 10.95 -13.44
#